data_AF-A0A2D6HZA6-F1
#
_entry.id   AF-A0A2D6HZA6-F1
#
_cell.length_a   1.000
_cell.length_b   1.000
_cell.length_c   1.000
_cell.angle_alpha   90.00
_cell.angle_beta   90.00
_cell.angle_gamma   90.00
#
_symmetry.space_group_name_H-M   'P 1'
#
loop_
_entity.id
_entity.type
_entity.pdbx_description
1 polymer ?
#
loop_
_entity_poly.entity_id
_entity_poly.type
_entity_poly.pdbx_seq_one_letter_code
_entity_poly.pdbx_strand_id
1 'polypeptide(L)' 'MNEKTSASTTLFRWLDDGRMTRKSFASACGVSRQTVYKWQSGEVRPAMKQQHRIEFLTKGIVSIHDWLTAEEKVEVTKPC' A
#
# COMPACT_ATOMS: atom_id res chain seq x y z
N MET A 1 8.98 -14.69 -8.58
CA MET A 1 7.57 -14.42 -8.21
C MET A 1 7.62 -13.34 -7.15
N ASN A 2 7.10 -12.14 -7.40
CA ASN A 2 7.14 -11.08 -6.39
C ASN A 2 6.18 -11.42 -5.25
N GLU A 3 6.68 -11.37 -4.03
CA GLU A 3 5.89 -11.59 -2.83
C GLU A 3 4.96 -10.37 -2.64
N LYS A 4 3.66 -10.60 -2.78
CA LYS A 4 2.65 -9.57 -2.56
C LYS A 4 2.48 -9.37 -1.06
N THR A 5 2.67 -8.14 -0.58
CA THR A 5 2.42 -7.81 0.83
C THR A 5 0.92 -7.86 1.14
N SER A 6 0.58 -8.07 2.42
CA SER A 6 -0.80 -7.94 2.93
C SER A 6 -1.45 -6.62 2.49
N ALA A 7 -0.71 -5.50 2.60
CA ALA A 7 -1.21 -4.18 2.18
C ALA A 7 -1.55 -4.10 0.68
N SER A 8 -0.72 -4.68 -0.20
CA SER A 8 -0.98 -4.64 -1.65
C SER A 8 -2.28 -5.35 -2.02
N THR A 9 -2.55 -6.48 -1.38
CA THR A 9 -3.77 -7.27 -1.58
C THR A 9 -4.99 -6.57 -1.00
N THR A 10 -4.88 -5.98 0.19
CA THR A 10 -5.96 -5.21 0.83
C THR A 10 -6.29 -3.95 0.03
N LEU A 11 -5.29 -3.23 -0.46
CA LEU A 11 -5.48 -2.07 -1.33
C LEU A 11 -6.17 -2.46 -2.65
N PHE A 12 -5.80 -3.60 -3.22
CA PHE A 12 -6.49 -4.13 -4.40
C PHE A 12 -7.96 -4.37 -4.13
N ARG A 13 -8.30 -5.10 -3.06
CA ARG A 13 -9.68 -5.38 -2.68
C ARG A 13 -10.48 -4.11 -2.40
N TRP A 14 -9.90 -3.15 -1.70
CA TRP A 14 -10.57 -1.88 -1.39
C TRP A 14 -10.90 -1.06 -2.66
N LEU A 15 -10.01 -1.08 -3.65
CA LEU A 15 -10.25 -0.42 -4.95
C LEU A 15 -11.22 -1.22 -5.84
N ASP A 16 -11.29 -2.54 -5.66
CA ASP A 16 -12.18 -3.43 -6.42
C ASP A 16 -13.63 -3.40 -5.91
N ASP A 17 -13.83 -3.21 -4.60
CA ASP A 17 -15.12 -2.97 -3.94
C ASP A 17 -15.81 -1.68 -4.42
N GLY A 18 -15.22 -0.96 -5.38
CA GLY A 18 -15.82 0.22 -6.00
C GLY A 18 -15.77 1.48 -5.14
N ARG A 19 -15.08 1.45 -3.99
CA ARG A 19 -14.94 2.60 -3.07
C ARG A 19 -14.36 3.82 -3.76
N MET A 20 -13.36 3.61 -4.62
CA MET A 20 -12.76 4.66 -5.44
C MET A 20 -12.12 4.06 -6.70
N THR A 21 -12.20 4.77 -7.82
CA THR A 21 -11.53 4.32 -9.05
C THR A 21 -10.01 4.44 -8.91
N ARG A 22 -9.27 3.49 -9.53
CA ARG A 22 -7.80 3.51 -9.56
C ARG A 22 -7.22 4.82 -10.11
N LYS A 23 -7.92 5.48 -11.03
CA LYS A 23 -7.55 6.80 -11.57
C LYS A 23 -7.69 7.90 -10.52
N SER A 24 -8.84 7.97 -9.85
CA SER A 24 -9.10 8.95 -8.80
C SER A 24 -8.16 8.75 -7.60
N PHE A 25 -7.90 7.49 -7.23
CA PHE A 25 -6.91 7.14 -6.20
C PHE A 25 -5.51 7.62 -6.56
N ALA A 26 -5.06 7.37 -7.78
CA ALA A 26 -3.76 7.82 -8.25
C ALA A 26 -3.65 9.36 -8.17
N SER A 27 -4.67 10.09 -8.63
CA SER A 27 -4.74 11.54 -8.51
C SER A 27 -4.71 12.03 -7.06
N ALA A 28 -5.46 11.38 -6.15
CA ALA A 28 -5.50 11.75 -4.73
C ALA A 28 -4.16 11.50 -4.00
N CYS A 29 -3.40 10.51 -4.47
CA CYS A 29 -2.05 10.22 -4.03
C CYS A 29 -0.97 11.03 -4.77
N GLY A 30 -1.33 11.79 -5.81
CA GLY A 30 -0.38 12.56 -6.63
C GLY A 30 0.58 11.68 -7.44
N VAL A 31 0.14 10.49 -7.86
CA VAL A 31 0.96 9.53 -8.63
C VAL A 31 0.27 9.11 -9.93
N SER A 32 0.99 8.40 -10.79
CA SER A 32 0.41 7.80 -11.99
C SER A 32 -0.42 6.55 -11.67
N ARG A 33 -1.38 6.21 -12.53
CA ARG A 33 -2.14 4.95 -12.44
C ARG A 33 -1.23 3.72 -12.49
N GLN A 34 -0.16 3.79 -13.28
CA GLN A 34 0.80 2.69 -13.40
C GLN A 34 1.55 2.46 -12.08
N THR A 35 1.89 3.53 -11.36
CA THR A 35 2.48 3.44 -10.02
C THR A 35 1.57 2.68 -9.04
N VAL A 36 0.25 2.94 -9.08
CA VAL A 36 -0.72 2.21 -8.25
C VAL A 36 -0.77 0.73 -8.61
N TYR A 37 -0.71 0.38 -9.90
CA TYR A 37 -0.64 -1.02 -10.32
C TYR A 37 0.61 -1.73 -9.79
N LYS A 38 1.77 -1.05 -9.80
CA LYS A 38 3.02 -1.58 -9.24
C LYS A 38 2.92 -1.81 -7.72
N TRP A 39 2.18 -0.98 -7.01
CA TRP A 39 1.90 -1.18 -5.59
C TRP A 39 0.99 -2.40 -5.37
N GLN A 40 -0.04 -2.57 -6.19
CA GLN A 40 -0.97 -3.71 -6.11
C GLN A 40 -0.32 -5.03 -6.50
N SER A 41 0.64 -5.01 -7.43
CA SER A 41 1.37 -6.21 -7.85
C SER A 41 2.48 -6.61 -6.88
N GLY A 42 2.85 -5.74 -5.93
CA GLY A 42 4.04 -5.93 -5.09
C GLY A 42 5.34 -5.74 -5.86
N GLU A 43 5.31 -5.11 -7.04
CA GLU A 43 6.53 -4.77 -7.79
C GLU A 43 7.31 -3.66 -7.10
N VAL A 44 6.60 -2.66 -6.56
CA VAL A 44 7.19 -1.50 -5.91
C VAL A 44 6.43 -1.21 -4.62
N ARG A 45 7.17 -0.89 -3.55
CA ARG A 45 6.58 -0.37 -2.31
C ARG A 45 6.35 1.15 -2.44
N PRO A 46 5.16 1.68 -2.07
CA PRO A 46 4.95 3.13 -1.98
C PRO A 46 5.95 3.75 -1.00
N ALA A 47 6.44 4.95 -1.28
CA ALA A 47 7.26 5.67 -0.29
C ALA A 47 6.39 6.14 0.90
N MET A 48 7.03 6.49 2.02
CA MET A 48 6.35 6.81 3.29
C MET A 48 5.25 7.87 3.13
N LYS A 49 5.49 8.93 2.35
CA LYS A 49 4.49 9.97 2.05
C LYS A 49 3.22 9.37 1.43
N GLN A 50 3.38 8.45 0.48
CA GLN A 50 2.27 7.77 -0.17
C GLN A 50 1.63 6.76 0.79
N GLN A 51 2.39 6.03 1.61
CA GLN A 51 1.83 5.12 2.62
C GLN A 51 0.87 5.86 3.57
N HIS A 52 1.29 7.00 4.14
CA HIS A 52 0.41 7.85 4.96
C HIS A 52 -0.83 8.32 4.20
N ARG A 53 -0.67 8.69 2.92
CA ARG A 53 -1.79 9.13 2.09
C ARG A 53 -2.78 8.00 1.80
N ILE A 54 -2.28 6.79 1.56
CA ILE A 54 -3.07 5.58 1.34
C ILE A 54 -3.85 5.24 2.62
N GLU A 55 -3.19 5.23 3.78
CA GLU A 55 -3.85 4.97 5.07
C GLU A 55 -4.95 6.01 5.35
N PHE A 56 -4.66 7.29 5.11
CA PHE A 56 -5.65 8.36 5.26
C PHE A 56 -6.87 8.19 4.33
N LEU A 57 -6.63 7.90 3.05
CA LEU A 57 -7.71 7.72 2.05
C LEU A 57 -8.54 6.45 2.31
N THR A 58 -7.89 5.40 2.79
CA THR A 58 -8.54 4.13 3.12
C THR A 58 -9.08 4.09 4.55
N LYS A 59 -8.96 5.19 5.30
CA LYS A 59 -9.38 5.33 6.71
C LYS A 59 -8.84 4.20 7.60
N GLY A 60 -7.58 3.84 7.41
CA GLY A 60 -6.90 2.79 8.18
C GLY A 60 -7.15 1.36 7.71
N ILE A 61 -7.95 1.13 6.65
CA ILE A 61 -8.14 -0.22 6.09
C ILE A 61 -6.82 -0.77 5.53
N VAL A 62 -6.01 0.08 4.91
CA VAL A 62 -4.65 -0.26 4.47
C VAL A 62 -3.68 0.46 5.40
N SER A 63 -3.18 -0.26 6.41
CA SER A 63 -2.22 0.31 7.35
C SER A 63 -0.83 0.45 6.72
N ILE A 64 -0.08 1.45 7.19
CA ILE A 64 1.33 1.67 6.84
C ILE A 64 2.18 0.44 7.23
N HIS A 65 1.87 -0.20 8.36
CA HIS A 65 2.63 -1.33 8.89
C HIS A 65 2.49 -2.61 8.05
N ASP A 66 1.42 -2.72 7.24
CA ASP A 66 1.20 -3.86 6.34
C ASP A 66 2.02 -3.78 5.05
N TRP A 67 2.73 -2.67 4.82
CA TRP A 67 3.68 -2.52 3.72
C TRP A 67 5.08 -3.06 4.03
N LEU A 68 5.34 -3.47 5.28
CA LEU A 68 6.60 -4.09 5.70
C LEU A 68 6.72 -5.52 5.14
N THR A 69 7.90 -5.89 4.65
CA THR A 69 8.20 -7.30 4.32
C THR A 69 8.38 -8.12 5.60
N ALA A 70 8.33 -9.45 5.48
CA ALA A 70 8.55 -10.36 6.61
C ALA A 70 9.91 -10.11 7.30
N GLU A 71 10.92 -9.67 6.55
CA GLU A 71 12.28 -9.40 7.03
C GLU A 71 12.38 -8.10 7.86
N GLU A 72 11.64 -7.04 7.49
CA GLU A 72 11.60 -5.78 8.25
C GLU A 72 10.85 -5.90 9.60
N LYS A 73 9.95 -6.87 9.76
CA LYS A 73 9.22 -7.08 11.02
C LYS A 73 10.11 -7.60 12.16
N VAL A 74 11.28 -8.19 11.85
CA VAL A 74 12.17 -8.83 12.83
C VAL A 74 13.10 -7.81 13.51
N GLU A 75 13.37 -6.67 12.88
CA GLU A 75 14.34 -5.70 13.40
C GLU A 75 13.75 -4.71 14.43
N VAL A 76 12.43 -4.59 14.49
CA VAL A 76 11.74 -3.69 15.46
C VAL A 76 11.65 -4.29 16.87
N THR A 77 11.98 -5.57 17.05
CA THR A 77 11.87 -6.27 18.34
C THR A 77 13.18 -6.44 19.10
N LYS A 78 14.26 -5.72 18.78
CA LYS A 78 15.41 -5.67 19.71
C LYS A 78 15.09 -4.71 20.86
N PRO A 79 14.83 -5.20 22.09
CA PRO A 79 14.79 -4.33 23.25
C PRO A 79 16.23 -3.88 23.54
N CYS A 80 16.41 -2.59 23.80
CA CYS A 80 17.63 -2.07 24.43
C CYS A 80 17.84 -2.73 25.80
#